data_AF-A0A7C3PZH4-F1
#
_entry.id   AF-A0A7C3PZH4-F1
#
_cell.length_a   1.000
_cell.length_b   1.000
_cell.length_c   1.000
_cell.angle_alpha   90.00
_cell.angle_beta   90.00
_cell.angle_gamma   90.00
#
_symmetry.space_group_name_H-M   'P 1'
#
loop_
_entity.id
_entity.type
_entity.pdbx_description
1 polymer ?
#
loop_
_entity_poly.entity_id
_entity_poly.type
_entity_poly.pdbx_seq_one_letter_code
_entity_poly.pdbx_strand_id
1 'polypeptide(L)'
;MPLFGQGLVATRLARRAVLAMLVDQDRDTALEACDALEGVARRGDGWRSAQDACERVRHLPRTSETVAAIEGVRWANDSMGAAQGALDFPVDATVAASARRCWDALAGDPRVCVIQMAIVMESDIDLIAFACREANVHTYDGLGGHVFGRLAPCHPLALQKPRRSLEEEFR
;
A
#
# COMPACT_ATOMS: atom_id res chain seq x y z
N MET A 1 -8.44 3.18 14.41
CA MET A 1 -8.65 3.24 12.95
C MET A 1 -9.22 1.91 12.49
N PRO A 2 -10.29 1.89 11.68
CA PRO A 2 -10.87 0.65 11.13
C PRO A 2 -9.82 -0.23 10.44
N LEU A 3 -10.03 -1.54 10.44
CA LEU A 3 -9.07 -2.51 9.89
C LEU A 3 -8.86 -2.32 8.38
N PHE A 4 -9.94 -2.15 7.62
CA PHE A 4 -9.85 -1.80 6.19
C PHE A 4 -9.20 -0.43 5.95
N GLY A 5 -9.25 0.48 6.93
CA GLY A 5 -8.50 1.74 6.91
C GLY A 5 -6.99 1.52 7.01
N GLN A 6 -6.55 0.61 7.87
CA GLN A 6 -5.14 0.22 7.99
C GLN A 6 -4.63 -0.46 6.71
N GLY A 7 -5.42 -1.37 6.14
CA GLY A 7 -5.11 -1.98 4.84
C GLY A 7 -5.05 -0.93 3.72
N LEU A 8 -5.93 0.07 3.74
CA LEU A 8 -5.94 1.15 2.76
C LEU A 8 -4.67 2.01 2.84
N VAL A 9 -4.16 2.32 4.04
CA VAL A 9 -2.87 3.00 4.21
C VAL A 9 -1.75 2.21 3.51
N ALA A 10 -1.68 0.89 3.73
CA ALA A 10 -0.69 0.04 3.08
C ALA A 10 -0.84 0.04 1.55
N THR A 11 -2.08 -0.07 1.06
CA THR A 11 -2.39 -0.06 -0.38
C THR A 11 -2.01 1.26 -1.03
N ARG A 12 -2.31 2.37 -0.37
CA ARG A 12 -1.96 3.71 -0.86
C ARG A 12 -0.44 3.90 -0.87
N LEU A 13 0.28 3.43 0.15
CA LEU A 13 1.74 3.46 0.16
C LEU A 13 2.33 2.61 -0.98
N ALA A 14 1.84 1.38 -1.17
CA ALA A 14 2.22 0.51 -2.27
C ALA A 14 1.95 1.17 -3.63
N ARG A 15 0.79 1.81 -3.83
CA ARG A 15 0.46 2.53 -5.06
C ARG A 15 1.48 3.63 -5.38
N ARG A 16 1.93 4.39 -4.37
CA ARG A 16 2.96 5.43 -4.59
C ARG A 16 4.29 4.84 -5.03
N ALA A 17 4.66 3.67 -4.50
CA ALA A 17 5.85 2.94 -4.93
C ALA A 17 5.69 2.40 -6.35
N VAL A 18 4.54 1.81 -6.69
CA VAL A 18 4.21 1.34 -8.06
C VAL A 18 4.35 2.48 -9.08
N LEU A 19 3.75 3.64 -8.79
CA LEU A 19 3.84 4.82 -9.66
C LEU A 19 5.27 5.34 -9.85
N ALA A 20 6.14 5.12 -8.86
CA ALA A 20 7.52 5.61 -8.88
C ALA A 20 8.52 4.61 -9.50
N MET A 21 8.32 3.30 -9.27
CA MET A 21 9.31 2.26 -9.53
C MET A 21 8.99 1.38 -10.75
N LEU A 22 7.71 1.17 -11.06
CA LEU A 22 7.29 0.35 -12.20
C LEU A 22 7.04 1.24 -13.41
N VAL A 23 7.17 0.67 -14.62
CA VAL A 23 6.94 1.35 -15.90
C VAL A 23 6.01 0.52 -16.78
N ASP A 24 5.37 1.18 -17.75
CA ASP A 24 4.56 0.56 -18.80
C ASP A 24 3.57 -0.50 -18.27
N GLN A 25 3.52 -1.67 -18.90
CA GLN A 25 2.57 -2.74 -18.61
C GLN A 25 2.71 -3.29 -17.18
N ASP A 26 3.91 -3.28 -16.60
CA ASP A 26 4.15 -3.73 -15.22
C ASP A 26 3.49 -2.76 -14.24
N ARG A 27 3.56 -1.46 -14.53
CA ARG A 27 2.87 -0.43 -13.75
C ARG A 27 1.37 -0.61 -13.83
N ASP A 28 0.82 -0.78 -15.03
CA ASP A 28 -0.63 -0.93 -15.22
C ASP A 28 -1.15 -2.17 -14.48
N THR A 29 -0.44 -3.30 -14.58
CA THR A 29 -0.77 -4.55 -13.87
C THR A 29 -0.78 -4.34 -12.34
N ALA A 30 0.20 -3.62 -11.81
CA ALA A 30 0.27 -3.34 -10.38
C ALA A 30 -0.76 -2.30 -9.91
N LEU A 31 -1.10 -1.32 -10.74
CA LEU A 31 -2.16 -0.35 -10.45
C LEU A 31 -3.55 -1.01 -10.44
N GLU A 32 -3.82 -1.95 -11.34
CA GLU A 32 -5.04 -2.77 -11.29
C GLU A 32 -5.17 -3.53 -9.96
N ALA A 33 -4.06 -4.08 -9.46
CA ALA A 33 -4.05 -4.74 -8.16
C ALA A 33 -4.34 -3.75 -7.02
N CYS A 34 -3.74 -2.55 -7.06
CA CYS A 34 -4.06 -1.49 -6.10
C CYS A 34 -5.53 -1.06 -6.17
N ASP A 35 -6.11 -0.92 -7.36
CA ASP A 35 -7.53 -0.58 -7.56
C ASP A 35 -8.44 -1.67 -6.99
N ALA A 36 -8.09 -2.95 -7.20
CA ALA A 36 -8.83 -4.08 -6.64
C ALA A 36 -8.80 -4.06 -5.10
N LEU A 37 -7.64 -3.84 -4.49
CA LEU A 37 -7.48 -3.74 -3.04
C LEU A 37 -8.22 -2.52 -2.45
N GLU A 38 -8.20 -1.38 -3.13
CA GLU A 38 -9.01 -0.22 -2.74
C GLU A 38 -10.51 -0.53 -2.82
N GLY A 39 -10.93 -1.30 -3.83
CA GLY A 39 -12.30 -1.83 -3.93
C GLY A 39 -12.68 -2.71 -2.73
N VAL A 40 -11.75 -3.55 -2.25
CA VAL A 40 -11.94 -4.37 -1.04
C VAL A 40 -12.12 -3.48 0.19
N ALA A 41 -11.23 -2.51 0.42
CA ALA A 41 -11.37 -1.60 1.55
C ALA A 41 -12.67 -0.78 1.51
N ARG A 42 -13.11 -0.38 0.31
CA ARG A 42 -14.36 0.36 0.14
C ARG A 42 -15.57 -0.44 0.56
N ARG A 43 -15.65 -1.71 0.16
CA ARG A 43 -16.81 -2.56 0.45
C ARG A 43 -16.73 -3.26 1.80
N GLY A 44 -15.52 -3.50 2.30
CA GLY A 44 -15.26 -4.37 3.45
C GLY A 44 -15.26 -5.86 3.09
N ASP A 45 -15.23 -6.20 1.79
CA ASP A 45 -15.30 -7.58 1.31
C ASP A 45 -14.68 -7.78 -0.08
N GLY A 46 -14.67 -9.04 -0.54
CA GLY A 46 -14.25 -9.40 -1.89
C GLY A 46 -12.73 -9.54 -2.07
N TRP A 47 -11.97 -9.73 -0.98
CA TRP A 47 -10.52 -9.93 -1.03
C TRP A 47 -10.11 -11.08 -1.95
N ARG A 48 -10.85 -12.21 -1.94
CA ARG A 48 -10.56 -13.36 -2.82
C ARG A 48 -10.58 -12.97 -4.30
N SER A 49 -11.51 -12.11 -4.71
CA SER A 49 -11.59 -11.62 -6.09
C SER A 49 -10.45 -10.66 -6.44
N ALA A 50 -9.88 -9.96 -5.44
CA ALA A 50 -8.70 -9.12 -5.64
C ALA A 50 -7.39 -9.95 -5.72
N GLN A 51 -7.37 -11.18 -5.20
CA GLN A 51 -6.18 -12.03 -5.21
C GLN A 51 -5.66 -12.29 -6.61
N ASP A 52 -6.53 -12.52 -7.59
CA ASP A 52 -6.11 -12.81 -8.97
C ASP A 52 -5.30 -11.64 -9.56
N ALA A 53 -5.70 -10.40 -9.28
CA ALA A 53 -4.95 -9.21 -9.69
C ALA A 53 -3.60 -9.12 -8.97
N CYS A 54 -3.56 -9.39 -7.66
CA CYS A 54 -2.32 -9.40 -6.88
C CYS A 54 -1.37 -10.55 -7.27
N GLU A 55 -1.89 -11.70 -7.72
CA GLU A 55 -1.08 -12.83 -8.16
C GLU A 55 -0.36 -12.50 -9.48
N ARG A 56 -1.00 -11.76 -10.40
CA ARG A 56 -0.31 -11.23 -11.59
C ARG A 56 0.90 -10.38 -11.23
N VAL A 57 0.81 -9.57 -10.17
CA VAL A 57 1.92 -8.74 -9.68
C VAL A 57 3.09 -9.59 -9.17
N ARG A 58 2.82 -10.76 -8.56
CA ARG A 58 3.86 -11.68 -8.08
C ARG A 58 4.70 -12.27 -9.21
N HIS A 59 4.14 -12.36 -10.41
CA HIS A 59 4.82 -12.87 -11.60
C HIS A 59 5.59 -11.80 -12.37
N LEU A 60 5.54 -10.52 -11.95
CA LEU A 60 6.32 -9.47 -12.59
C LEU A 60 7.84 -9.67 -12.37
N PRO A 61 8.68 -9.20 -13.31
CA PRO A 61 10.13 -9.27 -13.17
C PRO A 61 10.62 -8.61 -11.87
N ARG A 62 11.34 -9.38 -11.05
CA ARG A 62 11.90 -8.91 -9.77
C ARG A 62 13.34 -8.47 -9.96
N THR A 63 13.54 -7.17 -10.13
CA THR A 63 14.86 -6.53 -10.18
C THR A 63 15.11 -5.75 -8.89
N SER A 64 16.34 -5.29 -8.68
CA SER A 64 16.65 -4.35 -7.60
C SER A 64 15.82 -3.06 -7.68
N GLU A 65 15.30 -2.72 -8.85
CA GLU A 65 14.53 -1.50 -9.08
C GLU A 65 13.03 -1.67 -8.84
N THR A 66 12.51 -2.89 -8.91
CA THR A 66 11.06 -3.17 -8.87
C THR A 66 10.62 -3.96 -7.64
N VAL A 67 11.54 -4.71 -7.02
CA VAL A 67 11.22 -5.67 -5.96
C VAL A 67 10.52 -5.02 -4.76
N ALA A 68 10.89 -3.80 -4.39
CA ALA A 68 10.29 -3.09 -3.26
C ALA A 68 8.80 -2.77 -3.53
N ALA A 69 8.46 -2.29 -4.72
CA ALA A 69 7.07 -2.03 -5.11
C ALA A 69 6.23 -3.33 -5.16
N ILE A 70 6.79 -4.41 -5.73
CA ILE A 70 6.13 -5.72 -5.81
C ILE A 70 5.86 -6.28 -4.40
N GLU A 71 6.84 -6.21 -3.50
CA GLU A 71 6.66 -6.61 -2.09
C GLU A 71 5.68 -5.71 -1.34
N GLY A 72 5.66 -4.40 -1.64
CA GLY A 72 4.67 -3.48 -1.11
C GLY A 72 3.25 -3.90 -1.46
N VAL A 73 2.98 -4.23 -2.73
CA VAL A 73 1.66 -4.74 -3.16
C VAL A 73 1.32 -6.05 -2.47
N ARG A 74 2.29 -6.96 -2.31
CA ARG A 74 2.09 -8.23 -1.60
C ARG A 74 1.64 -8.00 -0.15
N TRP A 75 2.34 -7.15 0.59
CA TRP A 75 2.00 -6.87 1.99
C TRP A 75 0.70 -6.06 2.15
N ALA A 76 0.38 -5.19 1.19
CA ALA A 76 -0.93 -4.52 1.14
C ALA A 76 -2.07 -5.55 0.94
N ASN A 77 -1.88 -6.52 0.05
CA ASN A 77 -2.81 -7.62 -0.15
C ASN A 77 -2.98 -8.48 1.12
N ASP A 78 -1.88 -8.82 1.80
CA ASP A 78 -1.93 -9.57 3.05
C ASP A 78 -2.66 -8.78 4.15
N SER A 79 -2.47 -7.45 4.21
CA SER A 79 -3.19 -6.57 5.15
C SER A 79 -4.70 -6.55 4.88
N MET A 80 -5.13 -6.48 3.60
CA MET A 80 -6.56 -6.58 3.24
C MET A 80 -7.14 -7.96 3.55
N GLY A 81 -6.39 -9.03 3.28
CA GLY A 81 -6.80 -10.39 3.60
C GLY A 81 -6.97 -10.59 5.10
N ALA A 82 -6.05 -10.04 5.91
CA ALA A 82 -6.16 -10.04 7.35
C ALA A 82 -7.35 -9.20 7.84
N ALA A 83 -7.65 -8.05 7.23
CA ALA A 83 -8.80 -7.22 7.60
C ALA A 83 -10.13 -7.94 7.34
N GLN A 84 -10.26 -8.63 6.20
CA GLN A 84 -11.44 -9.45 5.95
C GLN A 84 -11.48 -10.72 6.82
N GLY A 85 -10.33 -11.37 7.05
CA GLY A 85 -10.25 -12.53 7.95
C GLY A 85 -10.56 -12.18 9.41
N ALA A 86 -10.34 -10.94 9.81
CA ALA A 86 -10.65 -10.43 11.14
C ALA A 86 -12.15 -10.45 11.47
N LEU A 87 -13.01 -10.53 10.45
CA LEU A 87 -14.47 -10.67 10.61
C LEU A 87 -14.85 -12.02 11.24
N ASP A 88 -14.08 -13.07 10.93
CA ASP A 88 -14.35 -14.44 11.37
C ASP A 88 -13.48 -14.87 12.55
N PHE A 89 -12.27 -14.31 12.69
CA PHE A 89 -11.29 -14.66 13.73
C PHE A 89 -10.52 -13.41 14.20
N PRO A 90 -10.18 -13.27 15.49
CA PRO A 90 -9.54 -12.05 16.01
C PRO A 90 -8.05 -11.95 15.60
N VAL A 91 -7.79 -11.56 14.35
CA VAL A 91 -6.46 -11.37 13.75
C VAL A 91 -6.13 -9.90 13.48
N ASP A 92 -6.75 -8.98 14.20
CA ASP A 92 -6.62 -7.52 14.07
C ASP A 92 -5.16 -7.05 14.03
N ALA A 93 -4.32 -7.62 14.89
CA ALA A 93 -2.89 -7.29 14.96
C ALA A 93 -2.14 -7.63 13.66
N THR A 94 -2.60 -8.64 12.90
CA THR A 94 -2.00 -9.03 11.62
C THR A 94 -2.22 -7.97 10.55
N VAL A 95 -3.30 -7.19 10.63
CA VAL A 95 -3.57 -6.09 9.69
C VAL A 95 -2.49 -5.03 9.80
N ALA A 96 -2.25 -4.54 11.03
CA ALA A 96 -1.22 -3.56 11.34
C ALA A 96 0.20 -4.12 11.07
N ALA A 97 0.45 -5.38 11.43
CA ALA A 97 1.74 -6.01 11.17
C ALA A 97 2.04 -6.12 9.67
N SER A 98 1.05 -6.45 8.84
CA SER A 98 1.21 -6.52 7.38
C SER A 98 1.39 -5.13 6.77
N ALA A 99 0.64 -4.13 7.24
CA ALA A 99 0.86 -2.75 6.84
C ALA A 99 2.28 -2.26 7.20
N ARG A 100 2.79 -2.64 8.37
CA ARG A 100 4.16 -2.34 8.77
C ARG A 100 5.20 -3.04 7.88
N ARG A 101 4.97 -4.29 7.49
CA ARG A 101 5.87 -4.99 6.57
C ARG A 101 5.87 -4.38 5.17
N CYS A 102 4.74 -3.82 4.71
CA CYS A 102 4.70 -3.01 3.49
C CYS A 102 5.64 -1.81 3.60
N TRP A 103 5.61 -1.11 4.73
CA TRP A 103 6.56 -0.03 5.02
C TRP A 103 8.00 -0.53 5.00
N ASP A 104 8.32 -1.59 5.75
CA ASP A 104 9.70 -2.08 5.89
C ASP A 104 10.27 -2.54 4.54
N ALA A 105 9.44 -3.15 3.68
CA ALA A 105 9.83 -3.54 2.32
C ALA A 105 10.25 -2.34 1.45
N LEU A 106 9.52 -1.24 1.55
CA LEU A 106 9.81 -0.02 0.78
C LEU A 106 10.97 0.79 1.38
N ALA A 107 11.04 0.86 2.71
CA ALA A 107 12.13 1.53 3.43
C ALA A 107 13.47 0.82 3.26
N GLY A 108 13.46 -0.47 2.88
CA GLY A 108 14.65 -1.23 2.51
C GLY A 108 15.25 -0.84 1.16
N ASP A 109 14.54 -0.09 0.30
CA ASP A 109 15.06 0.38 -0.98
C ASP A 109 15.96 1.61 -0.80
N PRO A 110 17.23 1.57 -1.23
CA PRO A 110 18.18 2.67 -1.01
C PRO A 110 17.84 3.96 -1.75
N ARG A 111 16.92 3.93 -2.72
CA ARG A 111 16.47 5.12 -3.46
C ARG A 111 15.33 5.84 -2.73
N VAL A 112 14.73 5.22 -1.72
CA VAL A 112 13.56 5.77 -1.03
C VAL A 112 13.97 6.57 0.20
N CYS A 113 13.51 7.82 0.28
CA CYS A 113 13.70 8.65 1.46
C CYS A 113 12.71 8.25 2.57
N VAL A 114 13.22 7.67 3.66
CA VAL A 114 12.40 7.23 4.82
C VAL A 114 11.60 8.38 5.44
N ILE A 115 12.17 9.60 5.50
CA ILE A 115 11.46 10.78 6.03
C ILE A 115 10.27 11.13 5.14
N GLN A 116 10.44 11.12 3.82
CA GLN A 116 9.35 11.37 2.89
C GLN A 116 8.25 10.32 3.03
N MET A 117 8.62 9.04 3.14
CA MET A 117 7.66 7.97 3.41
C MET A 117 6.86 8.25 4.69
N ALA A 118 7.54 8.69 5.77
CA ALA A 118 6.89 8.94 7.05
C ALA A 118 5.86 10.05 6.91
N ILE A 119 6.22 11.16 6.25
CA ILE A 119 5.33 12.29 6.00
C ILE A 119 4.08 11.85 5.22
N VAL A 120 4.25 11.10 4.12
CA VAL A 120 3.09 10.71 3.30
C VAL A 120 2.23 9.64 3.99
N MET A 121 2.83 8.76 4.78
CA MET A 121 2.09 7.73 5.52
C MET A 121 1.29 8.35 6.67
N GLU A 122 1.91 9.20 7.49
CA GLU A 122 1.20 9.91 8.57
C GLU A 122 0.07 10.78 8.01
N SER A 123 0.32 11.47 6.89
CA SER A 123 -0.72 12.24 6.21
C SER A 123 -1.90 11.36 5.73
N ASP A 124 -1.64 10.15 5.22
CA ASP A 124 -2.71 9.21 4.83
C ASP A 124 -3.44 8.66 6.06
N ILE A 125 -2.72 8.32 7.13
CA ILE A 125 -3.31 7.84 8.39
C ILE A 125 -4.25 8.89 8.97
N ASP A 126 -3.80 10.14 9.08
CA ASP A 126 -4.60 11.24 9.61
C ASP A 126 -5.85 11.49 8.75
N LEU A 127 -5.68 11.51 7.42
CA LEU A 127 -6.79 11.74 6.50
C LEU A 127 -7.83 10.62 6.54
N ILE A 128 -7.39 9.37 6.52
CA ILE A 128 -8.28 8.20 6.60
C ILE A 128 -8.96 8.15 7.96
N ALA A 129 -8.21 8.33 9.05
CA ALA A 129 -8.77 8.33 10.40
C ALA A 129 -9.81 9.45 10.58
N PHE A 130 -9.54 10.66 10.08
CA PHE A 130 -10.50 11.76 10.07
C PHE A 130 -11.75 11.41 9.27
N ALA A 131 -11.60 10.95 8.03
CA ALA A 131 -12.73 10.60 7.18
C ALA A 131 -13.59 9.46 7.75
N CYS A 132 -12.97 8.45 8.36
CA CYS A 132 -13.67 7.36 9.03
C CYS A 132 -14.47 7.84 10.26
N ARG A 133 -13.90 8.76 11.06
CA ARG A 133 -14.62 9.35 12.21
C ARG A 133 -15.85 10.14 11.76
N GLU A 134 -15.68 10.99 10.75
CA GLU A 134 -16.78 11.79 10.19
C GLU A 134 -17.90 10.93 9.57
N ALA A 135 -17.54 9.79 8.98
CA ALA A 135 -18.48 8.85 8.39
C ALA A 135 -19.01 7.79 9.39
N ASN A 136 -18.62 7.87 10.66
CA ASN A 136 -18.97 6.90 11.71
C ASN A 136 -18.68 5.43 11.32
N VAL A 137 -17.51 5.19 10.71
CA VAL A 137 -17.06 3.84 10.30
C VAL A 137 -16.46 3.13 11.51
N HIS A 138 -16.99 1.95 11.86
CA HIS A 138 -16.51 1.15 12.98
C HIS A 138 -15.37 0.20 12.58
N THR A 139 -14.83 -0.54 13.55
CA THR A 139 -13.59 -1.32 13.42
C THR A 139 -13.57 -2.26 12.21
N TYR A 140 -14.68 -2.95 11.96
CA TYR A 140 -14.80 -4.02 10.97
C TYR A 140 -15.52 -3.60 9.69
N ASP A 141 -16.03 -2.36 9.64
CA ASP A 141 -16.83 -1.90 8.51
C ASP A 141 -15.94 -1.62 7.29
N GLY A 142 -16.50 -1.87 6.10
CA GLY A 142 -16.00 -1.27 4.87
C GLY A 142 -16.06 0.25 4.95
N LEU A 143 -15.11 0.92 4.28
CA LEU A 143 -14.95 2.37 4.41
C LEU A 143 -16.05 3.17 3.69
N GLY A 144 -16.71 2.58 2.70
CA GLY A 144 -17.77 3.22 1.91
C GLY A 144 -17.28 4.34 0.98
N GLY A 145 -18.16 4.81 0.10
CA GLY A 145 -17.83 5.86 -0.87
C GLY A 145 -17.54 7.23 -0.24
N HIS A 146 -18.14 7.52 0.92
CA HIS A 146 -17.96 8.78 1.64
C HIS A 146 -16.53 9.00 2.15
N VAL A 147 -15.84 7.94 2.57
CA VAL A 147 -14.42 8.04 2.96
C VAL A 147 -13.58 8.28 1.72
N PHE A 148 -13.76 7.49 0.66
CA PHE A 148 -13.01 7.62 -0.59
C PHE A 148 -13.17 8.98 -1.28
N GLY A 149 -14.36 9.57 -1.24
CA GLY A 149 -14.61 10.91 -1.80
C GLY A 149 -13.86 12.05 -1.08
N ARG A 150 -13.27 11.79 0.08
CA ARG A 150 -12.48 12.75 0.87
C ARG A 150 -10.98 12.51 0.78
N LEU A 151 -10.54 11.44 0.11
CA LEU A 151 -9.12 11.12 0.02
C LEU A 151 -8.46 11.92 -1.10
N ALA A 152 -7.28 12.46 -0.80
CA ALA A 152 -6.44 13.06 -1.82
C ALA A 152 -5.89 11.98 -2.79
N PRO A 153 -5.63 12.33 -4.06
CA PRO A 153 -4.95 11.44 -4.99
C PRO A 153 -3.61 10.93 -4.46
N CYS A 154 -3.23 9.71 -4.85
CA CYS A 154 -1.91 9.17 -4.55
C CYS A 154 -0.88 9.72 -5.54
N HIS A 155 0.12 10.44 -5.05
CA HIS A 155 1.26 10.91 -5.85
C HIS A 155 2.45 9.95 -5.75
N PRO A 156 3.24 9.75 -6.82
CA PRO A 156 4.42 8.88 -6.77
C PRO A 156 5.41 9.30 -5.69
N LEU A 157 6.14 8.34 -5.13
CA LEU A 157 7.30 8.65 -4.31
C LEU A 157 8.39 9.29 -5.17
N ALA A 158 9.01 10.36 -4.70
CA ALA A 158 10.26 10.83 -5.28
C ALA A 158 11.38 9.83 -4.95
N LEU A 159 12.01 9.28 -5.99
CA LEU A 159 13.16 8.40 -5.86
C LEU A 159 14.45 9.22 -5.93
N GLN A 160 15.36 8.97 -5.00
CA GLN A 160 16.70 9.54 -5.01
C GLN A 160 17.56 8.78 -6.02
N LYS A 161 18.54 9.47 -6.61
CA LYS A 161 19.60 8.78 -7.34
C LYS A 161 20.35 7.89 -6.35
N PRO A 162 20.71 6.64 -6.73
CA PRO A 162 21.58 5.82 -5.90
C PRO A 162 22.84 6.64 -5.57
N ARG A 163 23.22 6.69 -4.29
CA ARG A 163 24.52 7.29 -3.93
C ARG A 163 25.60 6.51 -4.67
N ARG A 164 26.37 7.20 -5.52
CA ARG A 164 27.61 6.64 -6.07
C ARG A 164 28.49 6.21 -4.91
N SER A 165 29.22 5.12 -5.07
CA SER A 165 30.26 4.82 -4.10
C SER A 165 31.29 5.95 -4.13
N LEU A 166 31.96 6.25 -3.00
CA LEU A 166 33.04 7.25 -2.98
C LEU A 166 34.11 6.92 -4.05
N GLU A 167 34.33 5.63 -4.33
CA GLU A 167 35.25 5.16 -5.38
C GLU A 167 34.83 5.57 -6.81
N GLU A 168 33.53 5.74 -7.06
CA GLU A 168 32.98 6.21 -8.34
C GLU A 168 32.93 7.74 -8.45
N GLU A 169 32.97 8.47 -7.33
CA GLU A 169 33.01 9.95 -7.33
C GLU A 169 34.42 10.51 -7.54
N PHE A 170 35.47 9.74 -7.24
CA PHE A 170 36.88 10.16 -7.36
C PHE A 170 37.64 9.52 -8.55
N ARG A 171 36.94 8.97 -9.54
CA ARG A 171 37.50 8.56 -10.84
C ARG A 171 37.14 9.54 -11.95
#